data_AF-A0A7W6KJY8-F1
#
_entry.id   AF-A0A7W6KJY8-F1
#
_cell.length_a   1.000
_cell.length_b   1.000
_cell.length_c   1.000
_cell.angle_alpha   90.00
_cell.angle_beta   90.00
_cell.angle_gamma   90.00
#
_symmetry.space_group_name_H-M   'P 1'
#
loop_
_entity.id
_entity.type
_entity.pdbx_description
1 polymer ?
#
loop_
_entity_poly.entity_id
_entity_poly.type
_entity_poly.pdbx_seq_one_letter_code
_entity_poly.pdbx_strand_id
1 'polypeptide(L)'
;MTNRANGLGLLLMTPAALLLAAFFLLPATLTGIFAFTNMSTSTGISGGAYVVTETVLRKLEASDLDPRLREALGEKSYAVNAETLAAAKTTDIEPGFLAEIEDRLSGNIYSASSAFEDDLKSLPSRPRRIRDLKLATEPFEGSVINTRYPDRGQFEAALQSFLPNATQADLGMIATASYTGWTWTTDNFIDLLTRADTLKLVANTVFYVCATLAFNVFVGLFLAIAVFYLPSRTGGVFNVLWLLPRITPVVLYAIMWKWFTWENGFLYVAAKDLGLPAFNYMKGSVPTAWATVILVNGFVGASFGMILFSGALRAIPIQQLWSSEVDGANRWQQVTRIILPQMRWPILFVTSYQTLSLLSSYELIWLTTNGGPGSTTTVWSLEAFHTALNNYTGNLQYGLGAAMALILVIVGLVLSILYLRLFRFNELVSKPKIEF
;
A
#
# COMPACT_ATOMS: atom_id res chain seq x y z
N MET A 1 -1.35 -4.07 -50.62
CA MET A 1 -0.57 -2.92 -50.08
C MET A 1 -0.59 -2.83 -48.54
N THR A 2 -0.97 -3.88 -47.80
CA THR A 2 -1.38 -3.78 -46.39
C THR A 2 -0.34 -4.17 -45.33
N ASN A 3 0.81 -4.79 -45.69
CA ASN A 3 1.80 -5.23 -44.68
C ASN A 3 2.93 -4.24 -44.40
N ARG A 4 3.32 -3.37 -45.34
CA ARG A 4 4.42 -2.41 -45.11
C ARG A 4 4.01 -1.20 -44.26
N ALA A 5 2.75 -0.78 -44.33
CA ALA A 5 2.21 0.30 -43.49
C ALA A 5 2.17 -0.10 -42.00
N ASN A 6 1.97 -1.38 -41.70
CA ASN A 6 1.92 -1.89 -40.32
C ASN A 6 3.29 -1.87 -39.63
N GLY A 7 4.38 -2.13 -40.36
CA GLY A 7 5.74 -2.14 -39.79
C GLY A 7 6.24 -0.75 -39.38
N LEU A 8 6.00 0.26 -40.22
CA LEU A 8 6.35 1.65 -39.90
C LEU A 8 5.49 2.17 -38.74
N GLY A 9 4.19 1.86 -38.73
CA GLY A 9 3.29 2.22 -37.63
C GLY A 9 3.72 1.59 -36.29
N LEU A 10 4.05 0.29 -36.28
CA LEU A 10 4.59 -0.39 -35.09
C LEU A 10 5.90 0.25 -34.64
N LEU A 11 6.83 0.52 -35.56
CA LEU A 11 8.12 1.14 -35.24
C LEU A 11 7.95 2.53 -34.61
N LEU A 12 7.08 3.37 -35.18
CA LEU A 12 6.76 4.70 -34.64
C LEU A 12 6.01 4.65 -33.30
N MET A 13 5.25 3.58 -33.05
CA MET A 13 4.55 3.36 -31.77
C MET A 13 5.45 2.73 -30.71
N THR A 14 6.61 2.18 -31.06
CA THR A 14 7.53 1.51 -30.11
C THR A 14 7.88 2.38 -28.89
N PRO A 15 8.25 3.68 -29.04
CA PRO A 15 8.53 4.53 -27.89
C PRO A 15 7.31 4.70 -26.98
N ALA A 16 6.11 4.87 -27.56
CA ALA A 16 4.87 4.97 -26.81
C ALA A 16 4.53 3.66 -26.08
N ALA A 17 4.75 2.51 -26.72
CA ALA A 17 4.56 1.19 -26.12
C ALA A 17 5.54 0.93 -24.97
N LEU A 18 6.81 1.35 -25.11
CA LEU A 18 7.80 1.28 -24.03
C LEU A 18 7.41 2.17 -22.84
N LEU A 19 6.92 3.39 -23.09
CA LEU A 19 6.42 4.26 -22.03
C LEU A 19 5.18 3.65 -21.34
N LEU A 20 4.26 3.05 -22.09
CA LEU A 20 3.12 2.33 -21.52
C LEU A 20 3.58 1.15 -20.65
N ALA A 21 4.53 0.35 -21.13
CA ALA A 21 5.08 -0.75 -20.37
C ALA A 21 5.76 -0.27 -19.08
N ALA A 22 6.60 0.76 -19.17
CA ALA A 22 7.39 1.26 -18.05
C ALA A 22 6.56 2.02 -17.00
N PHE A 23 5.59 2.83 -17.40
CA PHE A 23 4.86 3.73 -16.47
C PHE A 23 3.46 3.25 -16.10
N PHE A 24 2.88 2.30 -16.84
CA PHE A 24 1.54 1.79 -16.56
C PHE A 24 1.55 0.31 -16.16
N LEU A 25 2.19 -0.55 -16.95
CA LEU A 25 2.18 -2.00 -16.68
C LEU A 25 3.15 -2.38 -15.57
N LEU A 26 4.38 -1.87 -15.61
CA LEU A 26 5.43 -2.23 -14.65
C LEU A 26 5.04 -1.91 -13.18
N PRO A 27 4.48 -0.73 -12.83
CA PRO A 27 4.04 -0.49 -11.45
C PRO A 27 2.94 -1.44 -10.99
N ALA A 28 2.02 -1.83 -11.89
CA ALA A 28 0.97 -2.78 -11.57
C ALA A 28 1.52 -4.21 -11.37
N THR A 29 2.46 -4.64 -12.20
CA THR A 29 3.12 -5.95 -12.03
C THR A 29 4.00 -5.98 -10.78
N LEU A 30 4.72 -4.90 -10.49
CA LEU A 30 5.50 -4.76 -9.26
C LEU A 30 4.60 -4.78 -8.01
N THR A 31 3.43 -4.15 -8.07
CA THR A 31 2.42 -4.25 -6.99
C THR A 31 1.99 -5.70 -6.78
N GLY A 32 1.75 -6.43 -7.87
CA GLY A 32 1.47 -7.87 -7.82
C GLY A 32 2.60 -8.67 -7.20
N ILE A 33 3.86 -8.36 -7.52
CA ILE A 33 5.04 -9.01 -6.95
C ILE A 33 5.17 -8.71 -5.45
N PHE A 34 5.12 -7.42 -5.07
CA PHE A 34 5.27 -6.99 -3.68
C PHE A 34 4.15 -7.52 -2.78
N ALA A 35 2.95 -7.75 -3.31
CA ALA A 35 1.87 -8.37 -2.55
C ALA A 35 2.23 -9.76 -1.97
N PHE A 36 3.13 -10.49 -2.63
CA PHE A 36 3.62 -11.80 -2.20
C PHE A 36 4.96 -11.72 -1.46
N THR A 37 5.31 -10.58 -0.87
CA THR A 37 6.52 -10.43 -0.05
C THR A 37 6.22 -9.85 1.33
N ASN A 38 7.08 -10.11 2.32
CA ASN A 38 7.00 -9.48 3.65
C ASN A 38 7.69 -8.10 3.70
N MET A 39 7.83 -7.45 2.53
CA MET A 39 8.65 -6.27 2.35
C MET A 39 8.14 -5.10 3.21
N SER A 40 9.04 -4.49 3.97
CA SER A 40 8.77 -3.39 4.88
C SER A 40 10.00 -2.50 5.05
N THR A 41 9.85 -1.38 5.77
CA THR A 41 10.99 -0.55 6.17
C THR A 41 12.05 -1.33 6.95
N SER A 42 11.66 -2.34 7.74
CA SER A 42 12.61 -3.16 8.49
C SER A 42 13.38 -4.15 7.62
N THR A 43 12.78 -4.66 6.54
CA THR A 43 13.45 -5.62 5.65
C THR A 43 14.30 -4.96 4.58
N GLY A 44 14.08 -3.66 4.33
CA GLY A 44 14.71 -2.93 3.23
C GLY A 44 14.22 -3.35 1.84
N ILE A 45 14.78 -2.68 0.82
CA ILE A 45 14.49 -2.91 -0.61
C ILE A 45 15.63 -3.69 -1.29
N SER A 46 16.88 -3.40 -0.92
CA SER A 46 18.06 -4.15 -1.33
C SER A 46 18.27 -5.33 -0.38
N GLY A 47 18.78 -6.45 -0.92
CA GLY A 47 18.85 -7.76 -0.25
C GLY A 47 19.31 -7.74 1.22
N GLY A 48 18.82 -8.73 1.96
CA GLY A 48 19.08 -8.88 3.40
C GLY A 48 20.48 -9.39 3.74
N ALA A 49 20.78 -9.31 5.03
CA ALA A 49 21.89 -10.02 5.65
C ALA A 49 21.32 -11.03 6.65
N TYR A 50 22.17 -11.88 7.21
CA TYR A 50 21.82 -12.75 8.33
C TYR A 50 22.36 -12.13 9.61
N VAL A 51 21.47 -11.86 10.57
CA VAL A 51 21.80 -11.30 11.88
C VAL A 51 20.94 -11.98 12.94
N VAL A 52 21.58 -12.62 13.92
CA VAL A 52 20.88 -13.10 15.11
C VAL A 52 20.68 -11.92 16.05
N THR A 53 19.44 -11.64 16.44
CA THR A 53 19.11 -10.60 17.44
C THR A 53 18.32 -11.23 18.58
N GLU A 54 18.26 -10.55 19.72
CA GLU A 54 17.42 -10.95 20.86
C GLU A 54 15.94 -11.20 20.47
N THR A 55 15.44 -10.43 19.50
CA THR A 55 14.08 -10.62 18.97
C THR A 55 13.95 -11.91 18.17
N VAL A 56 15.00 -12.29 17.42
CA VAL A 56 15.04 -13.56 16.68
C VAL A 56 15.11 -14.73 17.64
N LEU A 57 15.93 -14.63 18.70
CA LEU A 57 16.00 -15.65 19.76
C LEU A 57 14.65 -15.88 20.42
N ARG A 58 13.92 -14.80 20.71
CA ARG A 58 12.55 -14.87 21.26
C ARG A 58 11.55 -15.49 20.29
N LYS A 59 11.65 -15.20 18.99
CA LYS A 59 10.81 -15.86 17.96
C LYS A 59 11.11 -17.35 17.85
N LEU A 60 12.37 -17.75 18.02
CA LEU A 60 12.80 -19.14 18.02
C LEU A 60 12.29 -19.90 19.26
N GLU A 61 11.86 -19.23 20.34
CA GLU A 61 11.18 -19.90 21.47
C GLU A 61 9.87 -20.59 21.07
N ALA A 62 9.18 -20.06 20.06
CA ALA A 62 7.96 -20.63 19.52
C ALA A 62 8.22 -21.72 18.45
N SER A 63 9.48 -22.01 18.14
CA SER A 63 9.89 -23.02 17.16
C SER A 63 10.36 -24.31 17.84
N ASP A 64 10.44 -25.41 17.09
CA ASP A 64 10.84 -26.74 17.57
C ASP A 64 12.36 -26.88 17.79
N LEU A 65 13.07 -25.77 18.01
CA LEU A 65 14.53 -25.75 18.18
C LEU A 65 14.91 -26.21 19.60
N ASP A 66 15.91 -27.11 19.69
CA ASP A 66 16.42 -27.64 20.97
C ASP A 66 16.74 -26.49 21.94
N PRO A 67 16.13 -26.46 23.14
CA PRO A 67 16.41 -25.45 24.17
C PRO A 67 17.91 -25.23 24.44
N ARG A 68 18.74 -26.27 24.33
CA ARG A 68 20.19 -26.19 24.58
C ARG A 68 20.93 -25.39 23.51
N LEU A 69 20.52 -25.54 22.24
CA LEU A 69 21.08 -24.77 21.14
C LEU A 69 20.68 -23.29 21.23
N ARG A 70 19.49 -23.00 21.76
CA ARG A 70 19.02 -21.61 21.99
C ARG A 70 19.81 -20.90 23.08
N GLU A 71 20.08 -21.58 24.19
CA GLU A 71 20.91 -21.03 25.28
C GLU A 71 22.33 -20.75 24.77
N ALA A 72 22.91 -21.68 24.01
CA ALA A 72 24.23 -21.51 23.39
C ALA A 72 24.30 -20.37 22.37
N LEU A 73 23.21 -20.02 21.68
CA LEU A 73 23.16 -18.83 20.82
C LEU A 73 23.17 -17.51 21.60
N GLY A 74 22.67 -17.54 22.85
CA GLY A 74 22.68 -16.44 23.81
C GLY A 74 24.04 -16.16 24.43
N GLU A 75 24.93 -17.16 24.40
CA GLU A 75 26.23 -17.12 25.06
C GLU A 75 27.34 -16.57 24.13
N LYS A 76 28.35 -15.97 24.75
CA LYS A 76 29.58 -15.51 24.06
C LYS A 76 30.47 -16.72 23.80
N SER A 77 31.01 -16.84 22.59
CA SER A 77 32.09 -17.81 22.32
C SER A 77 33.44 -17.13 22.25
N TYR A 78 34.50 -17.90 22.42
CA TYR A 78 35.87 -17.43 22.27
C TYR A 78 36.54 -18.28 21.20
N ALA A 79 37.07 -17.65 20.17
CA ALA A 79 37.68 -18.35 19.05
C ALA A 79 39.05 -17.76 18.73
N VAL A 80 40.04 -18.63 18.54
CA VAL A 80 41.39 -18.22 18.12
C VAL A 80 41.51 -18.46 16.62
N ASN A 81 41.25 -17.42 15.83
CA ASN A 81 41.32 -17.42 14.37
C ASN A 81 42.14 -16.23 13.85
N ALA A 82 42.38 -16.17 12.54
CA ALA A 82 43.23 -15.13 11.96
C ALA A 82 42.71 -13.70 12.22
N GLU A 83 41.40 -13.51 12.31
CA GLU A 83 40.78 -12.21 12.60
C GLU A 83 40.91 -11.82 14.07
N THR A 84 40.62 -12.72 15.01
CA THR A 84 40.76 -12.46 16.44
C THR A 84 42.22 -12.32 16.86
N LEU A 85 43.13 -13.07 16.24
CA LEU A 85 44.58 -12.89 16.41
C LEU A 85 45.06 -11.53 15.87
N ALA A 86 44.50 -11.05 14.77
CA ALA A 86 44.79 -9.71 14.24
C ALA A 86 44.26 -8.61 15.17
N ALA A 87 43.05 -8.79 15.74
CA ALA A 87 42.49 -7.89 16.75
C ALA A 87 43.30 -7.91 18.06
N ALA A 88 43.80 -9.07 18.46
CA ALA A 88 44.62 -9.22 19.67
C ALA A 88 46.02 -8.58 19.51
N LYS A 89 46.56 -8.49 18.28
CA LYS A 89 47.83 -7.81 17.97
C LYS A 89 47.78 -6.28 18.13
N THR A 90 46.59 -5.68 18.17
CA THR A 90 46.42 -4.23 18.40
C THR A 90 46.19 -3.87 19.86
N THR A 91 46.08 -4.87 20.74
CA THR A 91 45.90 -4.71 22.19
C THR A 91 47.24 -4.79 22.93
N ASP A 92 47.28 -4.34 24.20
CA ASP A 92 48.47 -4.30 25.06
C ASP A 92 48.83 -5.70 25.64
N ILE A 93 48.78 -6.74 24.80
CA ILE A 93 49.10 -8.12 25.18
C ILE A 93 50.56 -8.41 24.81
N GLU A 94 51.30 -9.07 25.70
CA GLU A 94 52.70 -9.40 25.45
C GLU A 94 52.87 -10.25 24.16
N PRO A 95 53.77 -9.87 23.24
CA PRO A 95 53.94 -10.56 21.96
C PRO A 95 54.30 -12.06 22.09
N GLY A 96 55.04 -12.43 23.14
CA GLY A 96 55.40 -13.82 23.42
C GLY A 96 54.20 -14.67 23.82
N PHE A 97 53.25 -14.10 24.55
CA PHE A 97 52.01 -14.76 24.94
C PHE A 97 51.06 -14.92 23.73
N LEU A 98 50.96 -13.89 22.89
CA LEU A 98 50.21 -13.94 21.62
C LEU A 98 50.72 -15.03 20.68
N ALA A 99 52.04 -15.18 20.56
CA ALA A 99 52.65 -16.22 19.73
C ALA A 99 52.36 -17.63 20.25
N GLU A 100 52.30 -17.83 21.58
CA GLU A 100 51.90 -19.12 22.18
C GLU A 100 50.42 -19.45 21.98
N ILE A 101 49.54 -18.44 22.05
CA ILE A 101 48.11 -18.61 21.72
C ILE A 101 47.96 -19.02 20.25
N GLU A 102 48.69 -18.36 19.34
CA GLU A 102 48.71 -18.69 17.91
C GLU A 102 49.24 -20.11 17.65
N ASP A 103 50.29 -20.54 18.34
CA ASP A 103 50.92 -21.86 18.15
C ASP A 103 50.10 -23.02 18.73
N ARG A 104 49.49 -22.84 19.92
CA ARG A 104 48.88 -23.94 20.67
C ARG A 104 47.36 -23.97 20.67
N LEU A 105 46.71 -22.82 20.51
CA LEU A 105 45.27 -22.70 20.65
C LEU A 105 44.59 -22.29 19.34
N SER A 106 45.34 -22.14 18.23
CA SER A 106 44.76 -21.83 16.93
C SER A 106 43.77 -22.89 16.46
N GLY A 107 42.60 -22.44 16.02
CA GLY A 107 41.51 -23.32 15.58
C GLY A 107 40.63 -23.87 16.72
N ASN A 108 40.97 -23.64 17.99
CA ASN A 108 40.09 -24.00 19.12
C ASN A 108 38.96 -22.98 19.29
N ILE A 109 37.78 -23.48 19.68
CA ILE A 109 36.58 -22.68 19.96
C ILE A 109 36.08 -23.07 21.35
N TYR A 110 35.80 -22.08 22.17
CA TYR A 110 35.34 -22.25 23.55
C TYR A 110 33.95 -21.64 23.70
N SER A 111 33.02 -22.41 24.26
CA SER A 111 31.65 -21.96 24.51
C SER A 111 31.52 -21.06 25.75
N ALA A 112 32.56 -20.97 26.58
CA ALA A 112 32.55 -20.18 27.80
C ALA A 112 33.90 -19.52 28.05
N SER A 113 33.87 -18.30 28.60
CA SER A 113 35.07 -17.54 28.96
C SER A 113 35.97 -18.32 29.92
N SER A 114 35.38 -19.05 30.88
CA SER A 114 36.12 -19.85 31.85
C SER A 114 36.95 -20.97 31.22
N ALA A 115 36.43 -21.64 30.19
CA ALA A 115 37.14 -22.71 29.50
C ALA A 115 38.34 -22.15 28.71
N PHE A 116 38.17 -21.00 28.07
CA PHE A 116 39.27 -20.32 27.40
C PHE A 116 40.31 -19.79 28.40
N GLU A 117 39.86 -19.19 29.50
CA GLU A 117 40.74 -18.75 30.59
C GLU A 117 41.57 -19.92 31.17
N ASP A 118 40.99 -21.13 31.28
CA ASP A 118 41.68 -22.30 31.80
C ASP A 118 42.80 -22.79 30.87
N ASP A 119 42.57 -22.76 29.56
CA ASP A 119 43.61 -23.07 28.57
C ASP A 119 44.68 -21.98 28.50
N LEU A 120 44.30 -20.70 28.61
CA LEU A 120 45.26 -19.59 28.74
C LEU A 120 46.12 -19.70 30.01
N LYS A 121 45.58 -20.24 31.11
CA LYS A 121 46.34 -20.50 32.35
C LYS A 121 47.38 -21.62 32.18
N SER A 122 47.22 -22.50 31.19
CA SER A 122 48.15 -23.58 30.91
C SER A 122 49.40 -23.13 30.12
N LEU A 123 49.37 -21.92 29.55
CA LEU A 123 50.45 -21.39 28.74
C LEU A 123 51.65 -20.91 29.59
N PRO A 124 52.89 -21.20 29.16
CA PRO A 124 54.11 -20.79 29.87
C PRO A 124 54.24 -19.27 30.07
N SER A 125 53.87 -18.49 29.04
CA SER A 125 54.04 -17.03 29.03
C SER A 125 52.82 -16.27 29.57
N ARG A 126 52.00 -16.91 30.40
CA ARG A 126 50.74 -16.31 30.90
C ARG A 126 50.94 -15.05 31.75
N PRO A 127 50.02 -14.07 31.67
CA PRO A 127 49.99 -12.93 32.58
C PRO A 127 49.85 -13.37 34.04
N ARG A 128 50.63 -12.75 34.95
CA ARG A 128 50.61 -13.10 36.39
C ARG A 128 49.37 -12.58 37.13
N ARG A 129 48.73 -11.51 36.65
CA ARG A 129 47.54 -10.92 37.27
C ARG A 129 46.28 -11.49 36.62
N ILE A 130 45.31 -11.88 37.44
CA ILE A 130 44.02 -12.42 36.97
C ILE A 130 43.29 -11.40 36.09
N ARG A 131 43.41 -10.09 36.39
CA ARG A 131 42.82 -9.01 35.58
C ARG A 131 43.37 -9.01 34.16
N ASP A 132 44.68 -9.16 34.00
CA ASP A 132 45.36 -9.10 32.70
C ASP A 132 45.04 -10.35 31.87
N LEU A 133 44.81 -11.49 32.55
CA LEU A 133 44.36 -12.74 31.93
C LEU A 133 42.93 -12.64 31.40
N LYS A 134 42.04 -11.90 32.11
CA LYS A 134 40.68 -11.59 31.62
C LYS A 134 40.69 -10.59 30.47
N LEU A 135 41.52 -9.54 30.55
CA LEU A 135 41.66 -8.59 29.43
C LEU A 135 42.21 -9.27 28.18
N ALA A 136 43.05 -10.30 28.34
CA ALA A 136 43.57 -11.07 27.23
C ALA A 136 42.52 -11.96 26.53
N THR A 137 41.33 -12.19 27.13
CA THR A 137 40.25 -12.93 26.48
C THR A 137 39.37 -12.05 25.61
N GLU A 138 39.29 -10.74 25.89
CA GLU A 138 38.41 -9.79 25.20
C GLU A 138 38.62 -9.76 23.67
N PRO A 139 39.85 -9.76 23.12
CA PRO A 139 40.05 -9.72 21.66
C PRO A 139 39.63 -10.99 20.93
N PHE A 140 39.47 -12.09 21.66
CA PHE A 140 39.06 -13.40 21.14
C PHE A 140 37.56 -13.66 21.33
N GLU A 141 36.85 -12.73 21.96
CA GLU A 141 35.42 -12.80 22.15
C GLU A 141 34.69 -12.65 20.80
N GLY A 142 33.95 -13.68 20.41
CA GLY A 142 33.07 -13.70 19.27
C GLY A 142 31.62 -13.87 19.71
N SER A 143 30.71 -13.11 19.12
CA SER A 143 29.28 -13.32 19.27
C SER A 143 28.63 -13.45 17.91
N VAL A 144 27.76 -14.44 17.74
CA VAL A 144 26.88 -14.51 16.56
C VAL A 144 25.76 -13.48 16.68
N ILE A 145 25.41 -13.07 17.91
CA ILE A 145 24.41 -12.04 18.16
C ILE A 145 24.95 -10.68 17.68
N ASN A 146 24.10 -9.97 16.93
CA ASN A 146 24.37 -8.66 16.35
C ASN A 146 25.52 -8.61 15.34
N THR A 147 26.08 -9.75 14.92
CA THR A 147 27.06 -9.83 13.84
C THR A 147 26.36 -10.00 12.50
N ARG A 148 26.81 -9.25 11.48
CA ARG A 148 26.15 -9.18 10.17
C ARG A 148 26.87 -10.01 9.13
N TYR A 149 26.18 -11.00 8.58
CA TYR A 149 26.70 -11.88 7.53
C TYR A 149 25.98 -11.62 6.20
N PRO A 150 26.70 -11.26 5.12
CA PRO A 150 26.08 -10.95 3.83
C PRO A 150 25.60 -12.18 3.08
N ASP A 151 26.23 -13.34 3.32
CA ASP A 151 25.95 -14.59 2.62
C ASP A 151 25.48 -15.69 3.58
N ARG A 152 24.54 -16.51 3.10
CA ARG A 152 23.96 -17.61 3.89
C ARG A 152 25.00 -18.66 4.26
N GLY A 153 25.90 -19.00 3.34
CA GLY A 153 26.94 -20.00 3.58
C GLY A 153 27.95 -19.53 4.62
N GLN A 154 28.32 -18.25 4.60
CA GLN A 154 29.15 -17.65 5.65
C GLN A 154 28.46 -17.66 7.02
N PHE A 155 27.17 -17.35 7.04
CA PHE A 155 26.37 -17.38 8.27
C PHE A 155 26.23 -18.79 8.84
N GLU A 156 25.88 -19.78 8.02
CA GLU A 156 25.75 -21.17 8.45
C GLU A 156 27.10 -21.77 8.87
N ALA A 157 28.21 -21.41 8.22
CA ALA A 157 29.55 -21.80 8.65
C ALA A 157 29.93 -21.19 10.01
N ALA A 158 29.57 -19.93 10.25
CA ALA A 158 29.72 -19.30 11.56
C ALA A 158 28.81 -19.96 12.61
N LEU A 159 27.55 -20.26 12.30
CA LEU A 159 26.69 -20.98 13.25
C LEU A 159 27.21 -22.38 13.55
N GLN A 160 27.70 -23.12 12.56
CA GLN A 160 28.24 -24.47 12.75
C GLN A 160 29.48 -24.47 13.64
N SER A 161 30.30 -23.41 13.59
CA SER A 161 31.47 -23.28 14.46
C SER A 161 31.09 -22.97 15.91
N PHE A 162 30.03 -22.19 16.13
CA PHE A 162 29.48 -21.91 17.45
C PHE A 162 28.61 -23.04 18.02
N LEU A 163 27.92 -23.79 17.15
CA LEU A 163 27.00 -24.88 17.50
C LEU A 163 27.45 -26.18 16.80
N PRO A 164 28.54 -26.82 17.25
CA PRO A 164 29.07 -28.01 16.59
C PRO A 164 28.09 -29.21 16.61
N ASN A 165 27.15 -29.23 17.55
CA ASN A 165 26.12 -30.27 17.68
C ASN A 165 24.81 -29.96 16.94
N ALA A 166 24.68 -28.78 16.33
CA ALA A 166 23.47 -28.43 15.58
C ALA A 166 23.37 -29.25 14.28
N THR A 167 22.18 -29.76 13.98
CA THR A 167 21.93 -30.41 12.69
C THR A 167 21.80 -29.35 11.60
N GLN A 168 21.97 -29.75 10.33
CA GLN A 168 21.71 -28.82 9.21
C GLN A 168 20.27 -28.27 9.20
N ALA A 169 19.30 -29.03 9.72
CA ALA A 169 17.93 -28.56 9.86
C ALA A 169 17.83 -27.39 10.87
N ASP A 170 18.55 -27.49 12.00
CA ASP A 170 18.59 -26.45 13.02
C ASP A 170 19.26 -25.17 12.50
N LEU A 171 20.40 -25.32 11.80
CA LEU A 171 21.11 -24.21 11.17
C LEU A 171 20.23 -23.51 10.13
N GLY A 172 19.50 -24.29 9.33
CA GLY A 172 18.55 -23.77 8.34
C GLY A 172 17.37 -23.01 8.96
N MET A 173 16.86 -23.47 10.11
CA MET A 173 15.81 -22.77 10.87
C MET A 173 16.32 -21.44 11.42
N ILE A 174 17.51 -21.43 12.04
CA ILE A 174 18.13 -20.20 12.58
C ILE A 174 18.44 -19.23 11.44
N ALA A 175 18.97 -19.69 10.31
CA ALA A 175 19.25 -18.88 9.13
C ALA A 175 17.98 -18.22 8.57
N THR A 176 16.90 -18.97 8.46
CA THR A 176 15.63 -18.43 7.96
C THR A 176 15.07 -17.37 8.92
N ALA A 177 15.16 -17.58 10.23
CA ALA A 177 14.69 -16.63 11.23
C ALA A 177 15.59 -15.37 11.35
N SER A 178 16.87 -15.50 11.02
CA SER A 178 17.89 -14.43 11.13
C SER A 178 18.01 -13.58 9.87
N TYR A 179 17.34 -13.97 8.78
CA TYR A 179 17.41 -13.20 7.53
C TYR A 179 16.67 -11.87 7.67
N THR A 180 17.39 -10.77 7.47
CA THR A 180 16.86 -9.41 7.60
C THR A 180 16.24 -8.89 6.31
N GLY A 181 16.29 -9.64 5.21
CA GLY A 181 15.77 -9.20 3.92
C GLY A 181 14.30 -9.55 3.73
N TRP A 182 13.74 -9.11 2.62
CA TRP A 182 12.39 -9.53 2.25
C TRP A 182 12.39 -10.97 1.75
N THR A 183 11.32 -11.69 2.02
CA THR A 183 11.07 -13.08 1.60
C THR A 183 9.72 -13.16 0.92
N TRP A 184 9.55 -14.18 0.08
CA TRP A 184 8.26 -14.48 -0.52
C TRP A 184 7.32 -15.10 0.51
N THR A 185 6.11 -14.59 0.63
CA THR A 185 5.09 -15.10 1.56
C THR A 185 3.67 -14.80 1.05
N THR A 186 2.71 -15.61 1.49
CA THR A 186 1.27 -15.38 1.33
C THR A 186 0.60 -14.88 2.61
N ASP A 187 1.37 -14.67 3.69
CA ASP A 187 0.86 -14.30 5.02
C ASP A 187 0.07 -12.99 5.00
N ASN A 188 0.43 -12.05 4.10
CA ASN A 188 -0.31 -10.80 3.92
C ASN A 188 -1.81 -11.05 3.65
N PHE A 189 -2.14 -12.03 2.83
CA PHE A 189 -3.54 -12.34 2.50
C PHE A 189 -4.25 -13.02 3.67
N ILE A 190 -3.54 -13.87 4.43
CA ILE A 190 -4.07 -14.52 5.63
C ILE A 190 -4.33 -13.47 6.71
N ASP A 191 -3.41 -12.54 6.94
CA ASP A 191 -3.56 -11.41 7.86
C ASP A 191 -4.80 -10.57 7.49
N LEU A 192 -4.93 -10.22 6.20
CA LEU A 192 -6.09 -9.46 5.73
C LEU A 192 -7.41 -10.22 5.91
N LEU A 193 -7.45 -11.55 5.78
CA LEU A 193 -8.68 -12.32 5.96
C LEU A 193 -9.02 -12.57 7.44
N THR A 194 -8.03 -12.57 8.32
CA THR A 194 -8.20 -12.91 9.75
C THR A 194 -8.34 -11.68 10.65
N ARG A 195 -7.93 -10.48 10.19
CA ARG A 195 -8.06 -9.24 10.96
C ARG A 195 -9.52 -8.87 11.24
N ALA A 196 -9.78 -8.49 12.48
CA ALA A 196 -11.11 -8.06 12.94
C ALA A 196 -11.61 -6.80 12.21
N ASP A 197 -10.71 -5.90 11.81
CA ASP A 197 -11.06 -4.64 11.15
C ASP A 197 -11.39 -4.78 9.66
N THR A 198 -11.06 -5.92 9.04
CA THR A 198 -11.26 -6.13 7.60
C THR A 198 -12.72 -5.97 7.19
N LEU A 199 -13.65 -6.54 7.97
CA LEU A 199 -15.09 -6.43 7.66
C LEU A 199 -15.58 -4.98 7.75
N LYS A 200 -15.07 -4.21 8.73
CA LYS A 200 -15.37 -2.77 8.87
C LYS A 200 -14.85 -2.00 7.66
N LEU A 201 -13.62 -2.26 7.21
CA LEU A 201 -13.03 -1.63 6.03
C LEU A 201 -13.83 -1.94 4.76
N VAL A 202 -14.25 -3.19 4.56
CA VAL A 202 -15.08 -3.59 3.43
C VAL A 202 -16.44 -2.88 3.49
N ALA A 203 -17.11 -2.88 4.64
CA ALA A 203 -18.40 -2.22 4.82
C ALA A 203 -18.32 -0.70 4.56
N ASN A 204 -17.30 -0.04 5.11
CA ASN A 204 -17.03 1.38 4.86
C ASN A 204 -16.78 1.67 3.38
N THR A 205 -16.02 0.81 2.70
CA THR A 205 -15.72 0.97 1.27
C THR A 205 -16.96 0.80 0.43
N VAL A 206 -17.78 -0.23 0.69
CA VAL A 206 -19.04 -0.45 -0.01
C VAL A 206 -20.00 0.71 0.23
N PHE A 207 -20.15 1.16 1.48
CA PHE A 207 -20.99 2.31 1.82
C PHE A 207 -20.52 3.58 1.11
N TYR A 208 -19.22 3.88 1.18
CA TYR A 208 -18.61 5.02 0.50
C TYR A 208 -18.87 5.01 -1.00
N VAL A 209 -18.56 3.88 -1.67
CA VAL A 209 -18.72 3.74 -3.11
C VAL A 209 -20.20 3.88 -3.48
N CYS A 210 -21.12 3.15 -2.83
CA CYS A 210 -22.54 3.20 -3.16
C CYS A 210 -23.16 4.58 -2.92
N ALA A 211 -22.90 5.20 -1.77
CA ALA A 211 -23.49 6.49 -1.42
C ALA A 211 -22.94 7.62 -2.32
N THR A 212 -21.63 7.64 -2.54
CA THR A 212 -20.97 8.64 -3.40
C THR A 212 -21.35 8.45 -4.86
N LEU A 213 -21.40 7.21 -5.35
CA LEU A 213 -21.83 6.90 -6.72
C LEU A 213 -23.27 7.32 -6.96
N ALA A 214 -24.18 7.03 -6.01
CA ALA A 214 -25.57 7.44 -6.09
C ALA A 214 -25.67 8.97 -6.19
N PHE A 215 -24.94 9.70 -5.34
CA PHE A 215 -24.88 11.16 -5.43
C PHE A 215 -24.34 11.63 -6.78
N ASN A 216 -23.19 11.12 -7.23
CA ASN A 216 -22.52 11.55 -8.45
C ASN A 216 -23.39 11.37 -9.70
N VAL A 217 -24.00 10.18 -9.85
CA VAL A 217 -24.82 9.86 -11.01
C VAL A 217 -26.14 10.63 -10.95
N PHE A 218 -26.81 10.65 -9.80
CA PHE A 218 -28.10 11.32 -9.65
C PHE A 218 -27.97 12.83 -9.86
N VAL A 219 -27.06 13.48 -9.13
CA VAL A 219 -26.87 14.93 -9.22
C VAL A 219 -26.34 15.32 -10.59
N GLY A 220 -25.36 14.58 -11.13
CA GLY A 220 -24.85 14.83 -12.48
C GLY A 220 -25.93 14.74 -13.56
N LEU A 221 -26.78 13.71 -13.50
CA LEU A 221 -27.88 13.51 -14.47
C LEU A 221 -28.96 14.58 -14.30
N PHE A 222 -29.35 14.88 -13.06
CA PHE A 222 -30.31 15.93 -12.75
C PHE A 222 -29.86 17.28 -13.31
N LEU A 223 -28.61 17.67 -13.06
CA LEU A 223 -28.05 18.93 -13.56
C LEU A 223 -27.96 18.97 -15.08
N ALA A 224 -27.57 17.87 -15.72
CA ALA A 224 -27.49 17.78 -17.18
C ALA A 224 -28.88 17.96 -17.82
N ILE A 225 -29.91 17.32 -17.28
CA ILE A 225 -31.30 17.47 -17.76
C ILE A 225 -31.82 18.88 -17.49
N ALA A 226 -31.53 19.45 -16.30
CA ALA A 226 -31.93 20.81 -15.97
C ALA A 226 -31.32 21.83 -16.95
N VAL A 227 -30.03 21.68 -17.27
CA VAL A 227 -29.32 22.53 -18.22
C VAL A 227 -29.78 22.32 -19.66
N PHE A 228 -30.20 21.11 -20.03
CA PHE A 228 -30.71 20.81 -21.37
C PHE A 228 -31.95 21.64 -21.75
N TYR A 229 -32.81 21.95 -20.78
CA TYR A 229 -34.00 22.79 -21.01
C TYR A 229 -33.74 24.30 -20.87
N LEU A 230 -32.51 24.71 -20.52
CA LEU A 230 -32.14 26.13 -20.47
C LEU A 230 -31.70 26.64 -21.86
N PRO A 231 -31.79 27.95 -22.11
CA PRO A 231 -31.19 28.56 -23.29
C PRO A 231 -29.69 28.23 -23.38
N SER A 232 -29.19 27.96 -24.60
CA SER A 232 -27.83 27.45 -24.82
C SER A 232 -26.72 28.28 -24.17
N ARG A 233 -26.87 29.61 -24.11
CA ARG A 233 -25.91 30.51 -23.45
C ARG A 233 -25.89 30.28 -21.93
N THR A 234 -27.05 30.30 -21.30
CA THR A 234 -27.21 30.09 -19.85
C THR A 234 -26.77 28.68 -19.45
N GLY A 235 -27.16 27.68 -20.23
CA GLY A 235 -26.73 26.30 -20.01
C GLY A 235 -25.21 26.13 -20.14
N GLY A 236 -24.57 26.85 -21.06
CA GLY A 236 -23.11 26.91 -21.17
C GLY A 236 -22.44 27.44 -19.91
N VAL A 237 -22.96 28.52 -19.33
CA VAL A 237 -22.44 29.10 -18.07
C VAL A 237 -22.51 28.10 -16.92
N PHE A 238 -23.66 27.44 -16.72
CA PHE A 238 -23.79 26.44 -15.66
C PHE A 238 -22.86 25.23 -15.86
N ASN A 239 -22.66 24.77 -17.10
CA ASN A 239 -21.68 23.72 -17.40
C ASN A 239 -20.26 24.12 -16.97
N VAL A 240 -19.86 25.36 -17.23
CA VAL A 240 -18.52 25.86 -16.84
C VAL A 240 -18.40 25.99 -15.32
N LEU A 241 -19.42 26.54 -14.65
CA LEU A 241 -19.40 26.67 -13.19
C LEU A 241 -19.32 25.31 -12.48
N TRP A 242 -20.07 24.32 -12.96
CA TRP A 242 -20.04 22.98 -12.42
C TRP A 242 -18.77 22.20 -12.76
N LEU A 243 -17.95 22.67 -13.70
CA LEU A 243 -16.65 22.09 -14.01
C LEU A 243 -15.56 22.51 -12.99
N LEU A 244 -15.78 23.61 -12.25
CA LEU A 244 -14.80 24.18 -11.31
C LEU A 244 -14.32 23.18 -10.24
N PRO A 245 -15.18 22.40 -9.56
CA PRO A 245 -14.71 21.44 -8.55
C PRO A 245 -13.73 20.41 -9.11
N ARG A 246 -13.92 19.98 -10.35
CA ARG A 246 -13.10 18.94 -10.99
C ARG A 246 -11.78 19.46 -11.56
N ILE A 247 -11.76 20.71 -12.06
CA ILE A 247 -10.51 21.33 -12.57
C ILE A 247 -9.61 21.80 -11.42
N THR A 248 -10.19 22.08 -10.25
CA THR A 248 -9.41 22.52 -9.09
C THR A 248 -8.46 21.42 -8.63
N PRO A 249 -7.17 21.72 -8.35
CA PRO A 249 -6.25 20.74 -7.77
C PRO A 249 -6.81 20.13 -6.49
N VAL A 250 -6.76 18.80 -6.39
CA VAL A 250 -7.39 18.00 -5.31
C VAL A 250 -7.03 18.51 -3.92
N VAL A 251 -5.75 18.86 -3.71
CA VAL A 251 -5.24 19.38 -2.42
C VAL A 251 -5.89 20.72 -2.07
N LEU A 252 -5.96 21.65 -3.01
CA LEU A 252 -6.59 22.96 -2.79
C LEU A 252 -8.08 22.81 -2.52
N TYR A 253 -8.75 21.96 -3.29
CA TYR A 253 -10.16 21.68 -3.10
C TYR A 253 -10.46 21.12 -1.70
N ALA A 254 -9.65 20.18 -1.22
CA ALA A 254 -9.78 19.65 0.14
C ALA A 254 -9.51 20.71 1.23
N ILE A 255 -8.54 21.61 1.01
CA ILE A 255 -8.28 22.73 1.93
C ILE A 255 -9.47 23.69 1.98
N MET A 256 -10.08 24.02 0.84
CA MET A 256 -11.29 24.85 0.81
C MET A 256 -12.42 24.21 1.63
N TRP A 257 -12.61 22.89 1.52
CA TRP A 257 -13.57 22.17 2.34
C TRP A 257 -13.23 22.17 3.83
N LYS A 258 -11.94 22.12 4.20
CA LYS A 258 -11.52 22.34 5.59
C LYS A 258 -11.90 23.74 6.07
N TRP A 259 -11.54 24.78 5.33
CA TRP A 259 -11.92 26.15 5.69
C TRP A 259 -13.44 26.34 5.81
N PHE A 260 -14.22 25.57 5.03
CA PHE A 260 -15.66 25.60 5.09
C PHE A 260 -16.25 24.87 6.30
N THR A 261 -15.76 23.65 6.60
CA THR A 261 -16.44 22.70 7.51
C THR A 261 -15.68 22.34 8.80
N TRP A 262 -14.46 22.83 9.00
CA TRP A 262 -13.65 22.55 10.20
C TRP A 262 -14.18 23.27 11.45
N GLU A 263 -13.62 22.95 12.63
CA GLU A 263 -13.89 23.73 13.85
C GLU A 263 -13.33 25.15 13.67
N ASN A 264 -14.19 26.17 13.82
CA ASN A 264 -13.92 27.57 13.44
C ASN A 264 -13.89 27.87 11.93
N GLY A 265 -14.33 26.94 11.08
CA GLY A 265 -14.56 27.19 9.67
C GLY A 265 -15.76 28.09 9.39
N PHE A 266 -16.00 28.41 8.12
CA PHE A 266 -17.10 29.29 7.70
C PHE A 266 -18.47 28.81 8.20
N LEU A 267 -18.80 27.52 8.07
CA LEU A 267 -20.08 26.97 8.56
C LEU A 267 -20.22 27.08 10.07
N TYR A 268 -19.11 26.93 10.81
CA TYR A 268 -19.13 27.09 12.26
C TYR A 268 -19.51 28.52 12.65
N VAL A 269 -18.85 29.51 12.05
CA VAL A 269 -19.10 30.94 12.32
C VAL A 269 -20.52 31.32 11.90
N ALA A 270 -20.94 30.94 10.69
CA ALA A 270 -22.27 31.23 10.20
C ALA A 270 -23.37 30.57 11.06
N ALA A 271 -23.18 29.32 11.50
CA ALA A 271 -24.12 28.65 12.40
C ALA A 271 -24.20 29.38 13.74
N LYS A 272 -23.07 29.79 14.31
CA LYS A 272 -23.01 30.53 15.56
C LYS A 272 -23.76 31.86 15.46
N ASP A 273 -23.57 32.62 14.38
CA ASP A 273 -24.21 33.92 14.18
C ASP A 273 -25.73 33.80 13.96
N LEU A 274 -26.17 32.67 13.39
CA LEU A 274 -27.59 32.35 13.20
C LEU A 274 -28.25 31.67 14.43
N GLY A 275 -27.50 31.44 15.52
CA GLY A 275 -27.98 30.74 16.71
C GLY A 275 -28.22 29.24 16.52
N LEU A 276 -27.64 28.63 15.48
CA LEU A 276 -27.67 27.19 15.20
C LEU A 276 -26.52 26.46 15.93
N PRO A 277 -26.58 25.13 16.09
CA PRO A 277 -25.49 24.35 16.68
C PRO A 277 -24.18 24.53 15.91
N ALA A 278 -23.17 25.14 16.53
CA ALA A 278 -21.85 25.33 15.95
C ALA A 278 -20.88 24.26 16.47
N PHE A 279 -20.40 23.40 15.58
CA PHE A 279 -19.45 22.34 15.89
C PHE A 279 -18.58 22.03 14.66
N ASN A 280 -17.62 21.12 14.80
CA ASN A 280 -16.80 20.68 13.69
C ASN A 280 -17.66 19.87 12.70
N TYR A 281 -18.14 20.46 11.62
CA TYR A 281 -18.96 19.76 10.64
C TYR A 281 -18.19 18.64 9.91
N MET A 282 -16.87 18.77 9.77
CA MET A 282 -16.04 17.76 9.12
C MET A 282 -15.84 16.48 9.94
N LYS A 283 -15.66 16.60 11.27
CA LYS A 283 -15.27 15.46 12.14
C LYS A 283 -16.05 15.34 13.45
N GLY A 284 -17.00 16.24 13.70
CA GLY A 284 -17.70 16.32 14.99
C GLY A 284 -18.59 15.12 15.29
N SER A 285 -19.02 14.38 14.26
CA SER A 285 -19.78 13.13 14.43
C SER A 285 -19.56 12.19 13.23
N VAL A 286 -19.90 10.91 13.41
CA VAL A 286 -19.81 9.91 12.33
C VAL A 286 -20.69 10.26 11.12
N PRO A 287 -21.97 10.68 11.29
CA PRO A 287 -22.80 11.07 10.15
C PRO A 287 -22.25 12.29 9.40
N THR A 288 -21.76 13.30 10.11
CA THR A 288 -21.26 14.54 9.48
C THR A 288 -19.92 14.31 8.78
N ALA A 289 -19.07 13.42 9.29
CA ALA A 289 -17.85 12.99 8.61
C ALA A 289 -18.15 12.26 7.30
N TRP A 290 -19.11 11.32 7.31
CA TRP A 290 -19.55 10.63 6.09
C TRP A 290 -20.19 11.59 5.09
N ALA A 291 -21.07 12.50 5.55
CA ALA A 291 -21.67 13.52 4.70
C ALA A 291 -20.60 14.39 4.04
N THR A 292 -19.59 14.82 4.80
CA THR A 292 -18.49 15.62 4.26
C THR A 292 -17.71 14.84 3.20
N VAL A 293 -17.30 13.60 3.49
CA VAL A 293 -16.58 12.75 2.53
C VAL A 293 -17.38 12.52 1.24
N ILE A 294 -18.66 12.18 1.37
CA ILE A 294 -19.56 11.92 0.24
C ILE A 294 -19.77 13.19 -0.57
N LEU A 295 -19.96 14.35 0.05
CA LEU A 295 -20.19 15.60 -0.68
C LEU A 295 -18.92 16.10 -1.36
N VAL A 296 -17.76 16.07 -0.68
CA VAL A 296 -16.49 16.52 -1.25
C VAL A 296 -16.19 15.76 -2.55
N ASN A 297 -16.24 14.42 -2.52
CA ASN A 297 -16.07 13.63 -3.74
C ASN A 297 -17.28 13.79 -4.68
N GLY A 298 -18.47 13.85 -4.07
CA GLY A 298 -19.78 14.07 -4.65
C GLY A 298 -19.82 15.13 -5.76
N PHE A 299 -19.39 16.35 -5.41
CA PHE A 299 -19.41 17.47 -6.35
C PHE A 299 -18.42 17.28 -7.50
N VAL A 300 -17.27 16.65 -7.26
CA VAL A 300 -16.27 16.33 -8.31
C VAL A 300 -16.79 15.27 -9.27
N GLY A 301 -17.46 14.23 -8.76
CA GLY A 301 -18.05 13.18 -9.57
C GLY A 301 -19.33 13.61 -10.29
N ALA A 302 -20.16 14.44 -9.66
CA ALA A 302 -21.34 15.05 -10.28
C ALA A 302 -20.94 15.98 -11.43
N SER A 303 -19.87 16.77 -11.27
CA SER A 303 -19.28 17.59 -12.33
C SER A 303 -18.95 16.77 -13.59
N PHE A 304 -18.30 15.63 -13.40
CA PHE A 304 -17.98 14.70 -14.50
C PHE A 304 -19.22 14.12 -15.16
N GLY A 305 -20.15 13.61 -14.36
CA GLY A 305 -21.40 13.05 -14.84
C GLY A 305 -22.18 14.08 -15.65
N MET A 306 -22.30 15.30 -15.15
CA MET A 306 -23.03 16.39 -15.81
C MET A 306 -22.48 16.69 -17.20
N ILE A 307 -21.16 16.78 -17.37
CA ILE A 307 -20.54 17.10 -18.67
C ILE A 307 -20.79 15.99 -19.67
N LEU A 308 -20.57 14.74 -19.24
CA LEU A 308 -20.75 13.58 -20.11
C LEU A 308 -22.22 13.43 -20.50
N PHE A 309 -23.13 13.53 -19.53
CA PHE A 309 -24.56 13.47 -19.80
C PHE A 309 -25.05 14.63 -20.67
N SER A 310 -24.54 15.84 -20.47
CA SER A 310 -24.90 16.99 -21.32
C SER A 310 -24.46 16.78 -22.76
N GLY A 311 -23.28 16.20 -22.99
CA GLY A 311 -22.82 15.80 -24.32
C GLY A 311 -23.72 14.75 -24.95
N ALA A 312 -24.09 13.72 -24.19
CA ALA A 312 -24.98 12.66 -24.66
C ALA A 312 -26.40 13.16 -24.95
N LEU A 313 -26.96 14.05 -24.12
CA LEU A 313 -28.27 14.66 -24.34
C LEU A 313 -28.33 15.47 -25.63
N ARG A 314 -27.23 16.16 -25.99
CA ARG A 314 -27.14 16.91 -27.26
C ARG A 314 -27.14 16.01 -28.50
N ALA A 315 -26.81 14.73 -28.36
CA ALA A 315 -26.87 13.77 -29.45
C ALA A 315 -28.29 13.26 -29.73
N ILE A 316 -29.26 13.50 -28.83
CA ILE A 316 -30.65 13.12 -29.04
C ILE A 316 -31.25 14.01 -30.13
N PRO A 317 -31.81 13.44 -31.22
CA PRO A 317 -32.43 14.23 -32.29
C PRO A 317 -33.58 15.09 -31.76
N ILE A 318 -33.48 16.41 -31.94
CA ILE A 318 -34.47 17.37 -31.46
C ILE A 318 -35.87 17.10 -32.05
N GLN A 319 -35.94 16.49 -33.24
CA GLN A 319 -37.19 16.13 -33.90
C GLN A 319 -38.04 15.17 -33.06
N GLN A 320 -37.42 14.26 -32.29
CA GLN A 320 -38.15 13.36 -31.38
C GLN A 320 -38.83 14.12 -30.23
N LEU A 321 -38.20 15.20 -29.78
CA LEU A 321 -38.76 16.04 -28.72
C LEU A 321 -39.90 16.90 -29.30
N TRP A 322 -39.72 17.48 -30.48
CA TRP A 322 -40.80 18.21 -31.16
C TRP A 322 -42.01 17.34 -31.47
N SER A 323 -41.82 16.11 -31.98
CA SER A 323 -42.93 15.20 -32.22
C SER A 323 -43.68 14.88 -30.93
N SER A 324 -42.97 14.68 -29.81
CA SER A 324 -43.61 14.45 -28.51
C SER A 324 -44.42 15.65 -28.01
N GLU A 325 -44.01 16.88 -28.33
CA GLU A 325 -44.77 18.09 -27.98
C GLU A 325 -46.09 18.17 -28.78
N VAL A 326 -46.07 17.76 -30.05
CA VAL A 326 -47.29 17.64 -30.88
C VAL A 326 -48.24 16.58 -30.31
N ASP A 327 -47.71 15.48 -29.78
CA ASP A 327 -48.48 14.43 -29.08
C ASP A 327 -48.98 14.84 -27.68
N GLY A 328 -48.72 16.08 -27.25
CA GLY A 328 -49.16 16.63 -25.97
C GLY A 328 -48.34 16.17 -24.76
N ALA A 329 -47.13 15.64 -24.98
CA ALA A 329 -46.27 15.19 -23.89
C ALA A 329 -45.70 16.39 -23.10
N ASN A 330 -45.84 16.36 -21.77
CA ASN A 330 -45.20 17.34 -20.90
C ASN A 330 -43.70 17.03 -20.68
N ARG A 331 -42.95 17.98 -20.11
CA ARG A 331 -41.49 17.84 -19.90
C ARG A 331 -41.12 16.63 -19.03
N TRP A 332 -41.93 16.29 -18.02
CA TRP A 332 -41.68 15.12 -17.18
C TRP A 332 -41.85 13.80 -17.96
N GLN A 333 -42.85 13.74 -18.85
CA GLN A 333 -43.05 12.61 -19.75
C GLN A 333 -41.93 12.50 -20.77
N GLN A 334 -41.43 13.61 -21.32
CA GLN A 334 -40.24 13.60 -22.19
C GLN A 334 -39.02 13.04 -21.46
N VAL A 335 -38.76 13.50 -20.22
CA VAL A 335 -37.63 13.02 -19.42
C VAL A 335 -37.74 11.52 -19.17
N THR A 336 -38.89 11.06 -18.68
CA THR A 336 -39.04 9.66 -18.25
C THR A 336 -39.22 8.67 -19.40
N ARG A 337 -39.90 9.07 -20.49
CA ARG A 337 -40.27 8.15 -21.58
C ARG A 337 -39.36 8.23 -22.81
N ILE A 338 -38.64 9.34 -23.00
CA ILE A 338 -37.77 9.54 -24.17
C ILE A 338 -36.32 9.65 -23.73
N ILE A 339 -36.01 10.58 -22.84
CA ILE A 339 -34.63 10.91 -22.48
C ILE A 339 -33.98 9.78 -21.67
N LEU A 340 -34.55 9.39 -20.51
CA LEU A 340 -33.96 8.38 -19.64
C LEU A 340 -33.72 7.03 -20.34
N PRO A 341 -34.64 6.49 -21.16
CA PRO A 341 -34.40 5.27 -21.91
C PRO A 341 -33.22 5.37 -22.90
N GLN A 342 -33.04 6.51 -23.57
CA GLN A 342 -31.90 6.75 -24.46
C GLN A 342 -30.60 6.98 -23.69
N MET A 343 -30.69 7.56 -22.50
CA MET A 343 -29.55 7.85 -21.62
C MET A 343 -29.03 6.61 -20.87
N ARG A 344 -29.69 5.45 -20.96
CA ARG A 344 -29.27 4.22 -20.26
C ARG A 344 -27.80 3.85 -20.49
N TRP A 345 -27.29 4.10 -21.69
CA TRP A 345 -25.92 3.78 -22.10
C TRP A 345 -24.89 4.79 -21.55
N PRO A 346 -25.09 6.11 -21.69
CA PRO A 346 -24.32 7.11 -20.96
C PRO A 346 -24.33 6.88 -19.44
N ILE A 347 -25.50 6.62 -18.84
CA ILE A 347 -25.65 6.38 -17.39
C ILE A 347 -24.81 5.20 -16.95
N LEU A 348 -24.88 4.09 -17.69
CA LEU A 348 -24.04 2.93 -17.46
C LEU A 348 -22.56 3.29 -17.51
N PHE A 349 -22.09 3.94 -18.58
CA PHE A 349 -20.69 4.28 -18.74
C PHE A 349 -20.17 5.10 -17.56
N VAL A 350 -20.92 6.13 -17.17
CA VAL A 350 -20.58 6.97 -16.02
C VAL A 350 -20.60 6.14 -14.73
N THR A 351 -21.60 5.30 -14.54
CA THR A 351 -21.73 4.45 -13.35
C THR A 351 -20.56 3.48 -13.22
N SER A 352 -20.20 2.76 -14.30
CA SER A 352 -19.10 1.81 -14.31
C SER A 352 -17.76 2.51 -14.09
N TYR A 353 -17.50 3.60 -14.82
CA TYR A 353 -16.26 4.36 -14.69
C TYR A 353 -16.09 4.93 -13.27
N GLN A 354 -17.13 5.55 -12.74
CA GLN A 354 -17.08 6.14 -11.40
C GLN A 354 -16.99 5.09 -10.31
N THR A 355 -17.63 3.93 -10.46
CA THR A 355 -17.46 2.82 -9.49
C THR A 355 -15.99 2.43 -9.36
N LEU A 356 -15.32 2.20 -10.50
CA LEU A 356 -13.90 1.83 -10.53
C LEU A 356 -13.01 2.94 -9.97
N SER A 357 -13.32 4.20 -10.28
CA SER A 357 -12.60 5.35 -9.75
C SER A 357 -12.78 5.53 -8.24
N LEU A 358 -13.97 5.23 -7.69
CA LEU A 358 -14.26 5.38 -6.26
C LEU A 358 -13.58 4.28 -5.43
N LEU A 359 -13.39 3.08 -5.97
CA LEU A 359 -12.68 2.00 -5.29
C LEU A 359 -11.23 2.36 -4.97
N SER A 360 -10.55 3.09 -5.85
CA SER A 360 -9.18 3.57 -5.64
C SER A 360 -9.12 4.99 -5.05
N SER A 361 -10.27 5.62 -4.77
CA SER A 361 -10.31 6.99 -4.26
C SER A 361 -10.05 7.03 -2.76
N TYR A 362 -8.90 7.59 -2.37
CA TYR A 362 -8.56 7.81 -0.96
C TYR A 362 -8.12 9.26 -0.67
N GLU A 363 -7.60 9.98 -1.66
CA GLU A 363 -6.95 11.28 -1.49
C GLU A 363 -7.84 12.32 -0.80
N LEU A 364 -9.09 12.46 -1.25
CA LEU A 364 -10.03 13.41 -0.65
C LEU A 364 -10.40 13.03 0.79
N ILE A 365 -10.50 11.73 1.10
CA ILE A 365 -10.76 11.25 2.45
C ILE A 365 -9.55 11.54 3.34
N TRP A 366 -8.35 11.21 2.86
CA TRP A 366 -7.07 11.47 3.53
C TRP A 366 -6.90 12.95 3.86
N LEU A 367 -7.09 13.83 2.87
CA LEU A 367 -6.88 15.25 3.00
C LEU A 367 -7.95 15.96 3.83
N THR A 368 -9.15 15.39 3.99
CA THR A 368 -10.23 15.97 4.81
C THR A 368 -10.30 15.31 6.18
N THR A 369 -10.89 14.12 6.25
CA THR A 369 -11.19 13.42 7.50
C THR A 369 -10.02 12.58 8.00
N ASN A 370 -9.08 12.20 7.14
CA ASN A 370 -8.02 11.22 7.41
C ASN A 370 -8.56 9.95 8.12
N GLY A 371 -9.73 9.47 7.68
CA GLY A 371 -10.40 8.31 8.27
C GLY A 371 -11.21 8.59 9.56
N GLY A 372 -11.15 9.80 10.12
CA GLY A 372 -11.79 10.13 11.39
C GLY A 372 -13.30 10.41 11.33
N PRO A 373 -13.98 10.48 12.49
CA PRO A 373 -13.46 10.22 13.84
C PRO A 373 -13.23 8.73 14.13
N GLY A 374 -12.15 8.34 14.80
CA GLY A 374 -11.92 6.94 15.24
C GLY A 374 -11.95 5.89 14.12
N SER A 375 -11.30 6.17 12.99
CA SER A 375 -11.27 5.32 11.78
C SER A 375 -12.63 4.99 11.14
N THR A 376 -13.68 5.78 11.42
CA THR A 376 -15.03 5.52 10.90
C THR A 376 -15.19 5.78 9.40
N THR A 377 -14.42 6.72 8.83
CA THR A 377 -14.43 6.99 7.38
C THR A 377 -13.25 6.34 6.65
N THR A 378 -12.49 5.48 7.34
CA THR A 378 -11.39 4.74 6.70
C THR A 378 -11.96 3.70 5.74
N VAL A 379 -11.63 3.86 4.47
CA VAL A 379 -11.93 2.92 3.39
C VAL A 379 -10.69 2.12 3.03
N TRP A 380 -10.87 1.02 2.29
CA TRP A 380 -9.81 0.08 1.94
C TRP A 380 -8.62 0.74 1.23
N SER A 381 -8.89 1.64 0.28
CA SER A 381 -7.85 2.39 -0.44
C SER A 381 -7.04 3.31 0.47
N LEU A 382 -7.67 3.90 1.49
CA LEU A 382 -7.00 4.73 2.48
C LEU A 382 -6.13 3.88 3.42
N GLU A 383 -6.65 2.75 3.88
CA GLU A 383 -5.91 1.83 4.74
C GLU A 383 -4.69 1.23 4.01
N ALA A 384 -4.83 0.89 2.72
CA ALA A 384 -3.72 0.45 1.89
C ALA A 384 -2.61 1.51 1.82
N PHE A 385 -3.00 2.78 1.66
CA PHE A 385 -2.06 3.91 1.67
C PHE A 385 -1.40 4.13 3.03
N HIS A 386 -2.15 4.10 4.13
CA HIS A 386 -1.60 4.20 5.50
C HIS A 386 -0.63 3.07 5.78
N THR A 387 -0.98 1.83 5.40
CA THR A 387 -0.14 0.64 5.60
C THR A 387 1.17 0.71 4.82
N ALA A 388 1.11 1.07 3.53
CA ALA A 388 2.28 1.08 2.66
C ALA A 388 3.16 2.32 2.81
N LEU A 389 2.57 3.50 3.02
CA LEU A 389 3.26 4.78 2.80
C LEU A 389 3.08 5.80 3.92
N ASN A 390 2.11 5.63 4.82
CA ASN A 390 1.79 6.63 5.84
C ASN A 390 1.37 5.97 7.16
N ASN A 391 2.29 5.23 7.77
CA ASN A 391 2.09 4.58 9.05
C ASN A 391 2.68 5.44 10.18
N TYR A 392 1.86 5.76 11.18
CA TYR A 392 2.25 6.56 12.35
C TYR A 392 3.37 5.91 13.19
N THR A 393 3.47 4.58 13.16
CA THR A 393 4.46 3.81 13.93
C THR A 393 5.85 3.77 13.30
N GLY A 394 6.02 4.34 12.10
CA GLY A 394 7.30 4.35 11.37
C GLY A 394 7.68 3.04 10.68
N ASN A 395 6.90 1.95 10.86
CA ASN A 395 7.10 0.70 10.15
C ASN A 395 6.16 0.59 8.93
N LEU A 396 6.64 0.99 7.76
CA LEU A 396 5.88 0.91 6.51
C LEU A 396 5.90 -0.52 6.00
N GLN A 397 4.71 -1.09 5.77
CA GLN A 397 4.54 -2.47 5.32
C GLN A 397 4.18 -2.47 3.83
N TYR A 398 5.20 -2.32 2.98
CA TYR A 398 5.04 -2.24 1.53
C TYR A 398 4.34 -3.48 0.95
N GLY A 399 4.70 -4.68 1.42
CA GLY A 399 4.11 -5.93 0.95
C GLY A 399 2.64 -6.08 1.32
N LEU A 400 2.28 -5.77 2.58
CA LEU A 400 0.90 -5.80 3.04
C LEU A 400 0.03 -4.78 2.27
N GLY A 401 0.51 -3.53 2.14
CA GLY A 401 -0.24 -2.51 1.41
C GLY A 401 -0.34 -2.81 -0.10
N ALA A 402 0.69 -3.44 -0.69
CA ALA A 402 0.62 -3.96 -2.06
C ALA A 402 -0.42 -5.10 -2.20
N ALA A 403 -0.54 -5.98 -1.21
CA ALA A 403 -1.58 -7.00 -1.18
C ALA A 403 -2.99 -6.39 -1.11
N MET A 404 -3.18 -5.33 -0.29
CA MET A 404 -4.44 -4.59 -0.25
C MET A 404 -4.76 -3.93 -1.60
N ALA A 405 -3.77 -3.35 -2.28
CA ALA A 405 -3.95 -2.76 -3.61
C ALA A 405 -4.26 -3.83 -4.67
N LEU A 406 -3.60 -4.98 -4.63
CA LEU A 406 -3.88 -6.10 -5.53
C LEU A 406 -5.32 -6.62 -5.39
N ILE A 407 -5.84 -6.68 -4.16
CA ILE A 407 -7.25 -7.03 -3.91
C ILE A 407 -8.18 -6.03 -4.59
N LEU A 408 -7.92 -4.71 -4.50
CA LEU A 408 -8.72 -3.71 -5.22
C LEU A 408 -8.66 -3.89 -6.74
N VAL A 409 -7.50 -4.25 -7.29
CA VAL A 409 -7.35 -4.56 -8.73
C VAL A 409 -8.24 -5.75 -9.11
N ILE A 410 -8.20 -6.83 -8.33
CA ILE A 410 -9.02 -8.03 -8.57
C ILE A 410 -10.51 -7.69 -8.48
N VAL A 411 -10.94 -6.97 -7.43
CA VAL A 411 -12.34 -6.53 -7.27
C VAL A 411 -12.77 -5.63 -8.43
N GLY A 412 -11.93 -4.67 -8.82
CA GLY A 412 -12.19 -3.81 -9.97
C GLY A 412 -12.31 -4.58 -11.29
N LEU A 413 -11.47 -5.59 -11.51
CA LEU A 413 -11.55 -6.48 -12.68
C LEU A 413 -12.86 -7.27 -12.70
N VAL A 414 -13.24 -7.86 -11.57
CA VAL A 414 -14.50 -8.61 -11.42
C VAL A 414 -15.70 -7.71 -11.69
N LEU A 415 -15.75 -6.52 -11.09
CA LEU A 415 -16.83 -5.55 -11.33
C LEU A 415 -16.86 -5.05 -12.78
N SER A 416 -15.71 -4.85 -13.40
CA SER A 416 -15.63 -4.47 -14.82
C SER A 416 -16.24 -5.54 -15.71
N ILE A 417 -15.91 -6.81 -15.49
CA ILE A 417 -16.49 -7.94 -16.23
C ILE A 417 -18.00 -8.04 -15.95
N LEU A 418 -18.42 -7.86 -14.70
CA LEU A 418 -19.82 -7.87 -14.32
C LEU A 418 -20.60 -6.78 -15.04
N TYR A 419 -20.08 -5.55 -15.10
CA TYR A 419 -20.69 -4.46 -15.85
C TYR A 419 -20.78 -4.76 -17.35
N LEU A 420 -19.71 -5.28 -17.96
CA LEU A 420 -19.74 -5.66 -19.38
C LEU A 420 -20.78 -6.74 -19.70
N ARG A 421 -20.96 -7.72 -18.80
CA ARG A 421 -21.96 -8.78 -18.95
C ARG A 421 -23.39 -8.30 -18.68
N LEU A 422 -23.61 -7.65 -17.55
CA LEU A 422 -24.94 -7.18 -17.11
C LEU A 422 -25.58 -6.30 -18.19
N PHE A 423 -24.77 -5.48 -18.85
CA PHE A 423 -25.25 -4.50 -19.79
C PHE A 423 -25.07 -4.86 -21.26
N ARG A 424 -24.75 -6.12 -21.58
CA ARG A 424 -24.68 -6.61 -22.96
C ARG A 424 -23.89 -5.69 -23.88
N PHE A 425 -22.62 -5.42 -23.55
CA PHE A 425 -21.73 -4.57 -24.34
C PHE A 425 -21.74 -4.88 -25.86
N ASN A 426 -22.03 -6.12 -26.23
CA ASN A 426 -22.17 -6.53 -27.64
C ASN A 426 -23.34 -5.82 -28.36
N GLU A 427 -24.43 -5.47 -27.68
CA GLU A 427 -25.53 -4.69 -28.26
C GLU A 427 -25.12 -3.23 -28.50
N LEU A 428 -24.31 -2.65 -27.60
CA LEU A 428 -23.75 -1.30 -27.71
C LEU A 428 -22.84 -1.13 -28.94
N VAL A 429 -21.98 -2.12 -29.18
CA VAL A 429 -20.96 -2.08 -30.25
C VAL A 429 -21.51 -2.68 -31.56
N SER A 430 -22.73 -3.21 -31.54
CA SER A 430 -23.36 -3.72 -32.75
C SER A 430 -23.51 -2.59 -33.78
N LYS A 431 -23.08 -2.85 -35.00
CA LYS A 431 -23.23 -1.88 -36.09
C LYS A 431 -24.70 -1.50 -36.22
N PRO A 432 -25.05 -0.21 -36.37
CA PRO A 432 -26.42 0.20 -36.58
C PRO A 432 -26.97 -0.56 -37.79
N LYS A 433 -28.15 -1.17 -37.64
CA LYS A 433 -28.77 -2.02 -38.67
C LYS A 433 -29.16 -1.25 -39.94
N ILE A 434 -29.07 0.07 -39.92
CA ILE A 434 -29.40 0.96 -41.03
C ILE A 434 -28.22 1.93 -41.16
N GLU A 435 -27.42 1.72 -42.20
CA GLU A 435 -26.49 2.74 -42.69
C GLU A 435 -27.34 3.75 -43.46
N PHE A 436 -27.28 5.03 -43.08
CA PHE A 436 -27.83 6.15 -43.86
C PHE A 436 -26.74 6.73 -44.74
#